data_AF-A0A3N0AGG4-F1
#
_entry.id   AF-A0A3N0AGG4-F1
#
_cell.length_a   1.000
_cell.length_b   1.000
_cell.length_c   1.000
_cell.angle_alpha   90.00
_cell.angle_beta   90.00
_cell.angle_gamma   90.00
#
_symmetry.space_group_name_H-M   'P 1'
#
loop_
_entity.id
_entity.type
_entity.pdbx_description
1 polymer ?
#
loop_
_entity_poly.entity_id
_entity_poly.type
_entity_poly.pdbx_seq_one_letter_code
_entity_poly.pdbx_strand_id
1 'polypeptide(L)'
;MGFKFEKPGSKGAKDQVVLTDHQREYRDREKREEERYKLAVDTGFWICFCFHDDGERSRFAEISGADEDGFCFGDRLRDEFESRVGVSRMRQFKPKVPKGERFPDPFAGLVQTDDLEADCFAEAQALLDAFEVNSRRDRYENVWDSAYHIVAIFRDSNDVEEFIRDFALAKYGDLYMDGSAVLARIEKGTSA
;
A
#
# COMPACT_ATOMS: atom_id res chain seq x y z
N MET A 1 -11.17 -26.36 45.40
CA MET A 1 -12.35 -25.77 44.73
C MET A 1 -11.90 -25.21 43.40
N GLY A 2 -12.22 -25.88 42.29
CA GLY A 2 -11.88 -25.38 40.94
C GLY A 2 -13.08 -24.63 40.37
N PHE A 3 -12.94 -23.33 40.11
CA PHE A 3 -13.94 -22.56 39.40
C PHE A 3 -13.97 -23.01 37.94
N LYS A 4 -15.07 -23.65 37.52
CA LYS A 4 -15.36 -23.90 36.09
C LYS A 4 -15.96 -22.63 35.49
N PHE A 5 -15.26 -22.07 34.50
CA PHE A 5 -15.80 -21.01 33.65
C PHE A 5 -16.79 -21.65 32.66
N GLU A 6 -18.08 -21.48 32.89
CA GLU A 6 -19.09 -21.79 31.87
C GLU A 6 -19.09 -20.67 30.81
N LYS A 7 -18.92 -21.05 29.54
CA LYS A 7 -19.06 -20.11 28.42
C LYS A 7 -20.51 -19.64 28.36
N PRO A 8 -20.79 -18.33 28.30
CA PRO A 8 -22.15 -17.85 28.14
C PRO A 8 -22.71 -18.37 26.80
N GLY A 9 -23.88 -19.03 26.89
CA GLY A 9 -24.59 -19.57 25.73
C GLY A 9 -24.79 -18.52 24.65
N SER A 10 -24.60 -18.93 23.40
CA SER A 10 -24.78 -18.08 22.23
C SER A 10 -26.19 -17.49 22.25
N LYS A 11 -26.30 -16.19 22.51
CA LYS A 11 -27.55 -15.45 22.35
C LYS A 11 -27.99 -15.55 20.89
N GLY A 12 -29.15 -16.17 20.70
CA GLY A 12 -30.13 -15.87 19.66
C GLY A 12 -29.64 -16.02 18.22
N ALA A 13 -30.19 -17.01 17.52
CA ALA A 13 -30.37 -16.91 16.07
C ALA A 13 -30.97 -15.53 15.76
N LYS A 14 -30.29 -14.74 14.93
CA LYS A 14 -30.83 -13.46 14.44
C LYS A 14 -32.18 -13.77 13.82
N ASP A 15 -33.26 -13.23 14.37
CA ASP A 15 -34.56 -13.20 13.67
C ASP A 15 -34.29 -12.64 12.27
N GLN A 16 -34.46 -13.50 11.26
CA GLN A 16 -34.43 -13.05 9.88
C GLN A 16 -35.67 -12.17 9.71
N VAL A 17 -35.47 -10.85 9.81
CA VAL A 17 -36.49 -9.86 9.48
C VAL A 17 -36.98 -10.19 8.07
N VAL A 18 -38.20 -10.72 7.97
CA VAL A 18 -38.84 -11.02 6.68
C VAL A 18 -39.23 -9.68 6.08
N LEU A 19 -38.32 -9.11 5.30
CA LEU A 19 -38.53 -7.88 4.56
C LEU A 19 -39.63 -8.12 3.51
N THR A 20 -40.60 -7.21 3.48
CA THR A 20 -41.58 -7.12 2.40
C THR A 20 -40.89 -6.83 1.06
N ASP A 21 -41.51 -7.18 -0.06
CA ASP A 21 -40.89 -7.04 -1.39
C ASP A 21 -40.46 -5.59 -1.68
N HIS A 22 -41.28 -4.61 -1.30
CA HIS A 22 -40.92 -3.20 -1.40
C HIS A 22 -39.73 -2.79 -0.52
N GLN A 23 -39.59 -3.35 0.69
CA GLN A 23 -38.43 -3.07 1.54
C GLN A 23 -37.14 -3.69 0.97
N ARG A 24 -37.24 -4.81 0.24
CA ARG A 24 -36.09 -5.39 -0.48
C ARG A 24 -35.69 -4.53 -1.66
N GLU A 25 -36.65 -4.08 -2.46
CA GLU A 25 -36.41 -3.20 -3.61
C GLU A 25 -35.74 -1.88 -3.21
N TYR A 26 -36.21 -1.24 -2.13
CA TYR A 26 -35.58 -0.03 -1.59
C TYR A 26 -34.15 -0.27 -1.14
N ARG A 27 -33.92 -1.34 -0.38
CA ARG A 27 -32.57 -1.69 0.10
C ARG A 27 -31.62 -2.02 -1.05
N ASP A 28 -32.12 -2.70 -2.09
CA ASP A 28 -31.32 -3.05 -3.27
C ASP A 28 -31.05 -1.83 -4.16
N ARG A 29 -31.90 -0.79 -4.09
CA ARG A 29 -31.63 0.50 -4.71
C ARG A 29 -30.59 1.29 -3.91
N GLU A 30 -30.75 1.39 -2.58
CA GLU A 30 -29.77 2.04 -1.71
C GLU A 30 -28.38 1.40 -1.85
N LYS A 31 -28.29 0.06 -1.88
CA LYS A 31 -27.02 -0.64 -2.13
C LYS A 31 -26.40 -0.26 -3.47
N ARG A 32 -27.20 -0.22 -4.55
CA ARG A 32 -26.70 0.18 -5.87
C ARG A 32 -26.26 1.64 -5.91
N GLU A 33 -26.94 2.53 -5.20
CA GLU A 33 -26.55 3.94 -5.07
C GLU A 33 -25.27 4.08 -4.21
N GLU A 34 -25.13 3.31 -3.14
CA GLU A 34 -23.93 3.26 -2.31
C GLU A 34 -22.72 2.68 -3.09
N GLU A 35 -22.91 1.63 -3.89
CA GLU A 35 -21.89 1.08 -4.78
C GLU A 35 -21.44 2.10 -5.82
N ARG A 36 -22.38 2.82 -6.45
CA ARG A 36 -22.07 3.90 -7.39
C ARG A 36 -21.30 5.04 -6.72
N TYR A 37 -21.70 5.41 -5.51
CA TYR A 37 -21.02 6.46 -4.76
C TYR A 37 -19.60 6.03 -4.40
N LYS A 38 -19.39 4.78 -3.96
CA LYS A 38 -18.06 4.23 -3.70
C LYS A 38 -17.18 4.29 -4.96
N LEU A 39 -17.67 3.81 -6.10
CA LEU A 39 -16.94 3.87 -7.37
C LEU A 39 -16.61 5.31 -7.80
N ALA A 40 -17.50 6.27 -7.55
CA ALA A 40 -17.28 7.67 -7.92
C ALA A 40 -16.27 8.41 -7.02
N VAL A 41 -16.03 7.91 -5.81
CA VAL A 41 -15.14 8.54 -4.80
C VAL A 41 -13.90 7.67 -4.55
N ASP A 42 -13.73 6.60 -5.31
CA ASP A 42 -12.67 5.63 -5.09
C ASP A 42 -11.31 6.21 -5.48
N THR A 43 -10.45 6.37 -4.48
CA THR A 43 -9.05 6.79 -4.66
C THR A 43 -8.08 5.60 -4.56
N GLY A 44 -8.59 4.38 -4.43
CA GLY A 44 -7.82 3.16 -4.10
C GLY A 44 -7.62 2.20 -5.26
N PHE A 45 -7.72 2.66 -6.51
CA PHE A 45 -7.56 1.82 -7.71
C PHE A 45 -6.09 1.67 -8.16
N TRP A 46 -5.12 1.80 -7.26
CA TRP A 46 -3.70 1.71 -7.59
C TRP A 46 -2.89 0.99 -6.52
N ILE A 47 -1.74 0.45 -6.92
CA ILE A 47 -0.72 -0.10 -6.01
C ILE A 47 0.63 0.52 -6.38
N CYS A 48 1.32 1.08 -5.39
CA CYS A 48 2.69 1.58 -5.49
C CYS A 48 3.64 0.52 -4.94
N PHE A 49 4.45 -0.09 -5.81
CA PHE A 49 5.53 -1.00 -5.45
C PHE A 49 6.80 -0.20 -5.20
N CYS A 50 7.33 -0.24 -3.98
CA CYS A 50 8.54 0.47 -3.59
C CYS A 50 9.74 -0.48 -3.53
N PHE A 51 10.90 -0.02 -4.00
CA PHE A 51 12.11 -0.84 -4.15
C PHE A 51 13.29 -0.28 -3.36
N HIS A 52 14.27 -1.09 -3.00
CA HIS A 52 15.45 -0.62 -2.28
C HIS A 52 16.37 0.24 -3.17
N ASP A 53 16.48 -0.10 -4.46
CA ASP A 53 17.39 0.54 -5.40
C ASP A 53 16.80 0.62 -6.83
N ASP A 54 17.51 1.34 -7.71
CA ASP A 54 17.11 1.55 -9.11
C ASP A 54 17.14 0.26 -9.95
N GLY A 55 18.01 -0.67 -9.60
CA GLY A 55 18.19 -1.93 -10.34
C GLY A 55 17.03 -2.89 -10.10
N GLU A 56 16.50 -2.94 -8.88
CA GLU A 56 15.25 -3.64 -8.57
C GLU A 56 14.05 -2.99 -9.27
N ARG A 57 13.93 -1.65 -9.21
CA ARG A 57 12.88 -0.91 -9.93
C ARG A 57 12.93 -1.21 -11.44
N SER A 58 14.11 -1.16 -12.05
CA SER A 58 14.29 -1.39 -13.49
C SER A 58 13.88 -2.80 -13.91
N ARG A 59 14.30 -3.83 -13.16
CA ARG A 59 13.88 -5.22 -13.43
C ARG A 59 12.37 -5.41 -13.30
N PHE A 60 11.74 -4.77 -12.31
CA PHE A 60 10.29 -4.83 -12.19
C PHE A 60 9.59 -4.03 -13.31
N ALA A 61 10.18 -2.94 -13.79
CA ALA A 61 9.66 -2.18 -14.93
C ALA A 61 9.63 -3.04 -16.20
N GLU A 62 10.67 -3.84 -16.46
CA GLU A 62 10.71 -4.76 -17.59
C GLU A 62 9.61 -5.82 -17.54
N ILE A 63 9.34 -6.37 -16.36
CA ILE A 63 8.27 -7.35 -16.14
C ILE A 63 6.91 -6.68 -16.32
N SER A 64 6.65 -5.61 -15.57
CA SER A 64 5.36 -4.93 -15.56
C SER A 64 5.05 -4.17 -16.85
N GLY A 65 6.07 -3.91 -17.69
CA GLY A 65 5.99 -2.99 -18.82
C GLY A 65 5.68 -1.57 -18.39
N ALA A 66 6.28 -1.12 -17.28
CA ALA A 66 6.11 0.25 -16.83
C ALA A 66 6.74 1.24 -17.80
N ASP A 67 6.14 2.42 -17.92
CA ASP A 67 6.70 3.53 -18.70
C ASP A 67 7.89 4.20 -17.98
N GLU A 68 8.45 5.24 -18.62
CA GLU A 68 9.60 5.99 -18.10
C GLU A 68 9.30 6.63 -16.73
N ASP A 69 8.06 7.07 -16.55
CA ASP A 69 7.56 7.68 -15.31
C ASP A 69 7.27 6.63 -14.22
N GLY A 70 7.25 5.35 -14.56
CA GLY A 70 7.06 4.23 -13.63
C GLY A 70 5.60 3.82 -13.47
N PHE A 71 4.73 4.07 -14.45
CA PHE A 71 3.34 3.63 -14.44
C PHE A 71 3.13 2.39 -15.29
N CYS A 72 2.29 1.48 -14.81
CA CYS A 72 1.83 0.33 -15.58
C CYS A 72 0.34 0.05 -15.33
N PHE A 73 -0.28 -0.74 -16.20
CA PHE A 73 -1.67 -1.18 -16.03
C PHE A 73 -1.75 -2.52 -15.30
N GLY A 74 -2.69 -2.62 -14.37
CA GLY A 74 -2.94 -3.81 -13.56
C GLY A 74 -3.26 -5.06 -14.38
N ASP A 75 -3.98 -4.90 -15.51
CA ASP A 75 -4.29 -6.01 -16.42
C ASP A 75 -3.02 -6.67 -16.97
N ARG A 76 -2.05 -5.86 -17.43
CA ARG A 76 -0.75 -6.37 -17.92
C ARG A 76 0.06 -7.01 -16.78
N LEU A 77 0.06 -6.37 -15.61
CA LEU A 77 0.76 -6.90 -14.45
C LEU A 77 0.20 -8.26 -14.02
N ARG A 78 -1.12 -8.43 -14.10
CA ARG A 78 -1.81 -9.68 -13.80
C ARG A 78 -1.34 -10.80 -14.71
N ASP A 79 -1.29 -10.60 -16.03
CA ASP A 79 -0.82 -11.61 -16.98
C ASP A 79 0.58 -12.14 -16.62
N GLU A 80 1.50 -11.24 -16.26
CA GLU A 80 2.86 -11.60 -15.86
C GLU A 80 2.90 -12.36 -14.52
N PHE A 81 2.09 -11.95 -13.55
CA PHE A 81 2.00 -12.62 -12.25
C PHE A 81 1.38 -14.02 -12.37
N GLU A 82 0.32 -14.17 -13.18
CA GLU A 82 -0.28 -15.48 -13.46
C GLU A 82 0.73 -16.41 -14.14
N SER A 83 1.48 -15.91 -15.12
CA SER A 83 2.48 -16.70 -15.84
C SER A 83 3.67 -17.12 -14.96
N ARG A 84 4.13 -16.26 -14.04
CA ARG A 84 5.39 -16.49 -13.30
C ARG A 84 5.22 -17.08 -11.91
N VAL A 85 4.12 -16.75 -11.23
CA VAL A 85 3.90 -17.11 -9.82
C VAL A 85 2.65 -17.99 -9.65
N GLY A 86 1.70 -17.88 -10.57
CA GLY A 86 0.42 -18.57 -10.50
C GLY A 86 -0.52 -18.00 -9.44
N VAL A 87 -1.80 -18.33 -9.58
CA VAL A 87 -2.86 -17.92 -8.65
C VAL A 87 -2.79 -18.79 -7.38
N SER A 88 -2.62 -18.14 -6.23
CA SER A 88 -2.48 -18.81 -4.93
C SER A 88 -3.75 -18.73 -4.08
N ARG A 89 -4.45 -17.58 -4.08
CA ARG A 89 -5.64 -17.29 -3.25
C ARG A 89 -5.49 -17.61 -1.75
N MET A 90 -4.26 -17.66 -1.25
CA MET A 90 -4.01 -17.89 0.17
C MET A 90 -4.34 -16.65 0.99
N ARG A 91 -5.08 -16.85 2.07
CA ARG A 91 -5.40 -15.78 3.02
C ARG A 91 -4.14 -15.43 3.81
N GLN A 92 -3.68 -14.18 3.68
CA GLN A 92 -2.48 -13.71 4.38
C GLN A 92 -2.78 -12.47 5.23
N PHE A 93 -2.03 -12.32 6.31
CA PHE A 93 -2.19 -11.21 7.25
C PHE A 93 -1.32 -10.03 6.83
N LYS A 94 -1.87 -8.82 6.94
CA LYS A 94 -1.14 -7.57 6.69
C LYS A 94 0.03 -7.47 7.68
N PRO A 95 1.26 -7.19 7.22
CA PRO A 95 2.39 -7.00 8.11
C PRO A 95 2.18 -5.71 8.90
N LYS A 96 2.82 -5.60 10.08
CA LYS A 96 2.94 -4.30 10.74
C LYS A 96 3.92 -3.46 9.92
N VAL A 97 3.47 -2.30 9.43
CA VAL A 97 4.35 -1.35 8.76
C VAL A 97 5.42 -0.91 9.76
N PRO A 98 6.72 -1.13 9.49
CA PRO A 98 7.78 -0.60 10.33
C PRO A 98 7.70 0.92 10.31
N LYS A 99 7.78 1.56 11.48
CA LYS A 99 7.89 3.02 11.53
C LYS A 99 9.25 3.38 10.94
N GLY A 100 9.27 4.21 9.90
CA GLY A 100 10.49 4.76 9.33
C GLY A 100 11.35 5.45 10.40
N GLU A 101 12.62 5.63 10.09
CA GLU A 101 13.53 6.37 10.97
C GLU A 101 13.02 7.81 11.11
N ARG A 102 13.02 8.34 12.34
CA ARG A 102 12.70 9.75 12.53
C ARG A 102 13.81 10.57 11.91
N PHE A 103 13.45 11.41 10.96
CA PHE A 103 14.37 12.39 10.41
C PHE A 103 14.94 13.24 11.56
N PRO A 104 16.27 13.47 11.61
CA PRO A 104 16.87 14.31 12.64
C PRO A 104 16.27 15.71 12.59
N ASP A 105 16.10 16.34 13.76
CA ASP A 105 15.57 17.70 13.84
C ASP A 105 16.58 18.67 13.18
N PRO A 106 16.21 19.37 12.08
CA PRO A 106 17.11 20.25 11.36
C PRO A 106 17.54 21.46 12.19
N PHE A 107 16.82 21.78 13.26
CA PHE A 107 17.08 22.95 14.11
C PHE A 107 17.87 22.63 15.37
N ALA A 108 18.19 21.36 15.64
CA ALA A 108 18.80 20.93 16.89
C ALA A 108 20.15 21.61 17.22
N GLY A 109 20.85 22.14 16.20
CA GLY A 109 22.12 22.84 16.35
C GLY A 109 22.07 24.37 16.29
N LEU A 110 20.89 24.97 16.07
CA LEU A 110 20.77 26.42 15.94
C LEU A 110 20.73 27.11 17.30
N VAL A 111 21.49 28.19 17.42
CA VAL A 111 21.49 29.07 18.58
C VAL A 111 20.77 30.34 18.18
N GLN A 112 19.65 30.63 18.85
CA GLN A 112 18.91 31.86 18.64
C GLN A 112 19.72 33.07 19.15
N THR A 113 19.68 34.15 18.40
CA THR A 113 20.33 35.42 18.70
C THR A 113 19.29 36.52 18.91
N ASP A 114 19.71 37.77 19.13
CA ASP A 114 18.80 38.92 19.21
C ASP A 114 18.54 39.56 17.82
N ASP A 115 19.03 38.96 16.74
CA ASP A 115 18.83 39.41 15.36
C ASP A 115 17.86 38.49 14.62
N LEU A 116 16.61 38.95 14.47
CA LEU A 116 15.54 38.21 13.83
C LEU A 116 15.86 37.87 12.36
N GLU A 117 16.50 38.77 11.62
CA GLU A 117 16.78 38.54 10.20
C GLU A 117 17.84 37.45 10.05
N ALA A 118 18.90 37.51 10.86
CA ALA A 118 19.95 36.52 10.89
C ALA A 118 19.44 35.14 11.32
N ASP A 119 18.60 35.09 12.36
CA ASP A 119 18.01 33.83 12.85
C ASP A 119 17.06 33.21 11.82
N CYS A 120 16.18 34.00 11.20
CA CYS A 120 15.30 33.50 10.13
C CYS A 120 16.10 32.96 8.94
N PHE A 121 17.20 33.60 8.57
CA PHE A 121 18.06 33.12 7.48
C PHE A 121 18.76 31.82 7.86
N ALA A 122 19.29 31.71 9.08
CA ALA A 122 19.93 30.50 9.58
C ALA A 122 18.95 29.31 9.66
N GLU A 123 17.71 29.54 10.09
CA GLU A 123 16.64 28.54 10.08
C GLU A 123 16.29 28.08 8.67
N ALA A 124 16.12 29.02 7.73
CA ALA A 124 15.81 28.70 6.34
C ALA A 124 16.94 27.90 5.67
N GLN A 125 18.20 28.26 5.94
CA GLN A 125 19.35 27.53 5.43
C GLN A 125 19.44 26.12 6.02
N ALA A 126 19.21 25.96 7.33
CA ALA A 126 19.21 24.64 7.97
C ALA A 126 18.13 23.71 7.40
N LEU A 127 16.95 24.26 7.06
CA LEU A 127 15.90 23.50 6.35
C LEU A 127 16.35 23.09 4.94
N LEU A 128 16.95 24.01 4.19
CA LEU A 128 17.44 23.72 2.83
C LEU A 128 18.51 22.63 2.87
N ASP A 129 19.51 22.77 3.75
CA ASP A 129 20.58 21.80 3.93
C ASP A 129 20.00 20.41 4.29
N ALA A 130 18.99 20.36 5.15
CA ALA A 130 18.31 19.11 5.50
C ALA A 130 17.60 18.46 4.30
N PHE A 131 16.99 19.25 3.41
CA PHE A 131 16.40 18.73 2.17
C PHE A 131 17.46 18.29 1.15
N GLU A 132 18.56 19.02 1.03
CA GLU A 132 19.66 18.69 0.13
C GLU A 132 20.40 17.41 0.56
N VAL A 133 20.61 17.23 1.87
CA VAL A 133 21.15 15.97 2.42
C VAL A 133 20.19 14.80 2.16
N ASN A 134 18.88 15.05 2.09
CA ASN A 134 17.89 14.06 1.72
C ASN A 134 17.81 13.77 0.21
N SER A 135 18.92 13.99 -0.51
CA SER A 135 19.11 13.55 -1.89
C SER A 135 18.82 12.05 -2.08
N ARG A 136 18.49 11.68 -3.33
CA ARG A 136 18.23 10.30 -3.73
C ARG A 136 19.44 9.44 -3.36
N ARG A 137 19.22 8.43 -2.52
CA ARG A 137 20.25 7.46 -2.12
C ARG A 137 20.32 6.35 -3.15
N ASP A 138 21.50 5.78 -3.36
CA ASP A 138 21.66 4.61 -4.24
C ASP A 138 20.86 3.40 -3.76
N ARG A 139 20.75 3.25 -2.43
CA ARG A 139 19.98 2.18 -1.77
C ARG A 139 19.31 2.68 -0.50
N TYR A 140 18.06 2.30 -0.29
CA TYR A 140 17.26 2.55 0.91
C TYR A 140 17.15 1.28 1.74
N GLU A 141 17.26 1.36 3.08
CA GLU A 141 17.01 0.19 3.96
C GLU A 141 15.51 -0.06 4.17
N ASN A 142 14.71 1.01 4.20
CA ASN A 142 13.26 0.93 4.25
C ASN A 142 12.68 1.28 2.88
N VAL A 143 12.02 0.32 2.23
CA VAL A 143 11.40 0.52 0.91
C VAL A 143 10.35 1.64 0.93
N TRP A 144 9.66 1.87 2.05
CA TRP A 144 8.62 2.90 2.15
C TRP A 144 9.13 4.33 2.08
N ASP A 145 10.41 4.53 2.40
CA ASP A 145 11.06 5.84 2.32
C ASP A 145 11.81 6.00 0.98
N SER A 146 11.70 5.00 0.09
CA SER A 146 12.46 4.94 -1.15
C SER A 146 11.90 5.86 -2.22
N ALA A 147 12.81 6.48 -2.97
CA ALA A 147 12.49 7.19 -4.20
C ALA A 147 12.16 6.25 -5.37
N TYR A 148 12.56 4.98 -5.28
CA TYR A 148 12.40 3.98 -6.33
C TYR A 148 11.05 3.29 -6.22
N HIS A 149 10.13 3.59 -7.13
CA HIS A 149 8.79 3.01 -7.11
C HIS A 149 8.19 2.82 -8.51
N ILE A 150 7.21 1.92 -8.60
CA ILE A 150 6.37 1.70 -9.79
C ILE A 150 4.91 1.67 -9.34
N VAL A 151 4.05 2.39 -10.05
CA VAL A 151 2.62 2.47 -9.76
C VAL A 151 1.83 1.67 -10.79
N ALA A 152 1.13 0.64 -10.32
CA ALA A 152 0.19 -0.11 -11.11
C ALA A 152 -1.23 0.47 -10.94
N ILE A 153 -1.87 0.79 -12.05
CA ILE A 153 -3.23 1.36 -12.10
C ILE A 153 -4.22 0.26 -12.50
N PHE A 154 -5.23 0.07 -11.68
CA PHE A 154 -6.30 -0.91 -11.84
C PHE A 154 -7.62 -0.24 -12.23
N ARG A 155 -8.63 -1.06 -12.55
CA ARG A 155 -9.93 -0.54 -13.00
C ARG A 155 -10.72 0.12 -11.87
N ASP A 156 -10.67 -0.49 -10.69
CA ASP A 156 -11.37 -0.06 -9.47
C ASP A 156 -10.72 -0.70 -8.23
N SER A 157 -11.16 -0.31 -7.02
CA SER A 157 -10.68 -0.91 -5.76
C SER A 157 -10.92 -2.41 -5.67
N ASN A 158 -11.99 -2.94 -6.28
CA ASN A 158 -12.25 -4.36 -6.21
C ASN A 158 -11.19 -5.11 -7.00
N ASP A 159 -10.83 -4.66 -8.20
CA ASP A 159 -9.76 -5.23 -9.01
C ASP A 159 -8.41 -5.23 -8.25
N VAL A 160 -8.11 -4.15 -7.51
CA VAL A 160 -6.97 -4.11 -6.58
C VAL A 160 -7.08 -5.20 -5.53
N GLU A 161 -8.19 -5.26 -4.79
CA GLU A 161 -8.38 -6.28 -3.74
C GLU A 161 -8.28 -7.71 -4.29
N GLU A 162 -8.83 -7.95 -5.48
CA GLU A 162 -8.76 -9.24 -6.17
C GLU A 162 -7.33 -9.59 -6.57
N PHE A 163 -6.58 -8.64 -7.14
CA PHE A 163 -5.17 -8.83 -7.47
C PHE A 163 -4.34 -9.19 -6.23
N ILE A 164 -4.49 -8.43 -5.14
CA ILE A 164 -3.79 -8.68 -3.87
C ILE A 164 -4.13 -10.07 -3.33
N ARG A 165 -5.42 -10.46 -3.41
CA ARG A 165 -5.91 -11.75 -2.92
C ARG A 165 -5.41 -12.90 -3.79
N ASP A 166 -5.50 -12.81 -5.11
CA ASP A 166 -5.17 -13.88 -6.04
C ASP A 166 -3.69 -14.26 -5.93
N PHE A 167 -2.81 -13.26 -5.82
CA PHE A 167 -1.37 -13.49 -5.70
C PHE A 167 -0.87 -13.53 -4.27
N ALA A 168 -1.75 -13.46 -3.26
CA ALA A 168 -1.39 -13.46 -1.83
C ALA A 168 -0.31 -12.41 -1.49
N LEU A 169 -0.58 -11.14 -1.88
CA LEU A 169 0.34 -10.01 -1.71
C LEU A 169 0.11 -9.22 -0.44
N ALA A 170 -0.98 -9.47 0.30
CA ALA A 170 -1.33 -8.74 1.51
C ALA A 170 -0.23 -8.72 2.58
N LYS A 171 0.69 -9.71 2.57
CA LYS A 171 1.85 -9.75 3.47
C LYS A 171 2.94 -8.72 3.14
N TYR A 172 2.92 -8.12 1.95
CA TYR A 172 3.90 -7.15 1.46
C TYR A 172 3.38 -5.72 1.54
N GLY A 173 2.07 -5.53 1.74
CA GLY A 173 1.47 -4.21 1.83
C GLY A 173 0.02 -4.17 1.35
N ASP A 174 -0.45 -2.97 1.05
CA ASP A 174 -1.81 -2.67 0.58
C ASP A 174 -1.71 -1.75 -0.64
N LEU A 175 -1.99 -0.45 -0.50
CA LEU A 175 -1.74 0.55 -1.55
C LEU A 175 -0.25 0.81 -1.77
N TYR A 176 0.53 0.78 -0.71
CA TYR A 176 1.99 0.76 -0.81
C TYR A 176 2.43 -0.68 -0.52
N MET A 177 3.22 -1.26 -1.43
CA MET A 177 3.79 -2.60 -1.36
C MET A 177 5.31 -2.63 -1.36
N ASP A 178 5.89 -3.57 -0.60
CA ASP A 178 7.30 -3.91 -0.70
C ASP A 178 7.56 -4.62 -2.05
N GLY A 179 7.93 -3.81 -3.03
CA GLY A 179 8.22 -4.20 -4.40
C GLY A 179 9.43 -5.12 -4.50
N SER A 180 10.45 -4.91 -3.66
CA SER A 180 11.65 -5.75 -3.60
C SER A 180 11.30 -7.19 -3.19
N ALA A 181 10.48 -7.34 -2.16
CA ALA A 181 10.04 -8.66 -1.70
C ALA A 181 9.08 -9.35 -2.70
N VAL A 182 8.29 -8.56 -3.43
CA VAL A 182 7.44 -9.05 -4.53
C VAL A 182 8.29 -9.50 -5.72
N LEU A 183 9.26 -8.70 -6.15
CA LEU A 183 10.19 -9.02 -7.23
C LEU A 183 10.96 -10.31 -6.93
N ALA A 184 11.52 -10.43 -5.73
CA ALA A 184 12.23 -11.64 -5.32
C ALA A 184 11.35 -12.90 -5.36
N ARG A 185 10.04 -12.77 -5.17
CA ARG A 185 9.09 -13.88 -5.32
C ARG A 185 8.85 -14.23 -6.79
N ILE A 186 8.71 -13.24 -7.66
CA ILE A 186 8.52 -13.42 -9.10
C ILE A 186 9.74 -14.12 -9.71
N GLU A 187 10.95 -13.66 -9.37
CA GLU A 187 12.20 -14.25 -9.87
C GLU A 187 12.38 -15.71 -9.41
N LYS A 188 12.00 -16.04 -8.16
CA LYS A 188 12.01 -17.42 -7.66
C LYS A 188 11.01 -18.32 -8.40
N GLY A 189 9.84 -17.81 -8.76
CA GLY A 189 8.83 -18.57 -9.52
C GLY A 189 9.26 -18.90 -10.95
N THR A 190 10.16 -18.09 -11.53
CA THR A 190 10.68 -18.30 -12.89
C THR A 190 11.79 -19.38 -12.96
N SER A 191 12.30 -19.83 -11.81
CA SER A 191 13.43 -20.78 -11.69
C SER A 191 13.01 -22.25 -11.56
N ALA A 192 11.74 -22.58 -11.81
CA ALA A 192 11.17 -23.93 -11.72
C ALA A 192 10.55 -24.35 -13.07
#